data_AF-P10094-F1
#
_entry.id   AF-P10094-F1
#
_cell.length_a   1.000
_cell.length_b   1.000
_cell.length_c   1.000
_cell.angle_alpha   90.00
_cell.angle_beta   90.00
_cell.angle_gamma   90.00
#
_symmetry.space_group_name_H-M   'P 1'
#
loop_
_entity.id
_entity.type
_entity.pdbx_description
1 polymer ?
#
loop_
_entity_poly.entity_id
_entity_poly.type
_entity_poly.pdbx_seq_one_letter_code
_entity_poly.pdbx_strand_id
1 'polypeptide(L)' 'APLLVELPNGKLRGRDNEGYYEAELIPKADPPVGDLAFKD' A
#
# COMPACT_ATOMS: atom_id res chain seq x y z
N ALA A 1 4.15 -18.51 -7.02
CA ALA A 1 3.71 -17.45 -7.97
C ALA A 1 3.82 -16.10 -7.27
N PRO A 2 4.13 -14.98 -7.95
CA PRO A 2 4.18 -13.69 -7.27
C PRO A 2 2.79 -13.34 -6.72
N LEU A 3 2.71 -13.00 -5.43
CA LEU A 3 1.46 -12.58 -4.81
C LEU A 3 1.12 -11.16 -5.25
N LEU A 4 0.30 -11.07 -6.31
CA LEU A 4 -0.15 -9.80 -6.88
C LEU A 4 -1.60 -9.55 -6.48
N VAL A 5 -1.87 -8.33 -6.01
CA VAL A 5 -3.20 -7.86 -5.62
C VAL A 5 -3.52 -6.61 -6.43
N GLU A 6 -4.70 -6.57 -7.03
CA GLU A 6 -5.20 -5.43 -7.79
C GLU A 6 -6.17 -4.63 -6.91
N LEU A 7 -5.84 -3.36 -6.66
CA LEU A 7 -6.63 -2.42 -5.88
C LEU A 7 -7.11 -1.26 -6.77
N PRO A 8 -8.12 -0.49 -6.33
CA PRO A 8 -8.57 0.70 -7.07
C PRO A 8 -7.45 1.73 -7.33
N ASN A 9 -6.44 1.79 -6.44
CA ASN A 9 -5.31 2.71 -6.54
C ASN A 9 -4.04 2.09 -7.16
N GLY A 10 -4.12 0.86 -7.69
CA GLY A 10 -3.00 0.23 -8.40
C GLY A 10 -2.73 -1.22 -8.00
N LYS A 11 -1.60 -1.75 -8.46
CA LYS A 11 -1.18 -3.13 -8.17
C LYS A 11 -0.15 -3.15 -7.06
N LEU A 12 -0.33 -4.09 -6.13
CA LEU A 12 0.62 -4.37 -5.07
C LEU A 12 1.23 -5.75 -5.26
N ARG A 13 2.50 -5.87 -4.88
CA ARG A 13 3.18 -7.15 -4.74
C ARG A 13 3.44 -7.40 -3.27
N GLY A 14 2.78 -8.42 -2.72
CA GLY A 14 3.04 -8.87 -1.35
C GLY A 14 4.32 -9.70 -1.24
N ARG A 15 4.73 -9.94 0.01
CA ARG A 15 5.76 -10.89 0.40
C ARG A 15 5.11 -12.21 0.82
N ASP A 16 5.73 -13.31 0.42
CA ASP A 16 5.43 -14.65 0.92
C ASP A 16 6.42 -14.95 2.05
N ASN A 17 5.91 -15.17 3.25
CA ASN A 17 6.70 -15.40 4.46
C ASN A 17 6.55 -16.86 4.98
N GLU A 18 6.33 -17.82 4.07
CA GLU A 18 6.21 -19.26 4.41
C GLU A 18 5.17 -19.56 5.51
N GLY A 19 3.90 -19.38 5.17
CA GLY A 19 2.77 -19.68 6.06
C GLY A 19 1.82 -18.49 6.24
N TYR A 20 2.24 -17.30 5.83
CA TYR A 20 1.36 -16.15 5.68
C TYR A 20 1.84 -15.23 4.56
N TYR A 21 0.91 -14.43 4.07
CA TYR A 21 1.16 -13.39 3.09
C TYR A 21 1.12 -12.03 3.76
N GLU A 22 1.98 -11.14 3.31
CA GLU A 22 2.12 -9.81 3.89
C GLU A 22 2.20 -8.75 2.80
N ALA A 23 1.50 -7.63 3.00
CA ALA A 23 1.61 -6.45 2.16
C ALA A 23 1.61 -5.22 3.07
N GLU A 24 2.80 -4.67 3.32
CA GLU A 24 3.00 -3.55 4.24
C GLU A 24 3.02 -2.21 3.48
N LEU A 25 2.87 -1.12 4.24
CA LEU A 25 3.06 0.26 3.77
C LEU A 25 2.15 0.68 2.59
N ILE A 26 0.95 0.10 2.50
CA ILE A 26 -0.01 0.44 1.46
C ILE A 26 -0.56 1.85 1.72
N PRO A 27 -0.33 2.83 0.82
CA PRO A 27 -0.83 4.18 0.99
C PRO A 27 -2.36 4.23 0.84
N LYS A 28 -3.01 4.94 1.75
CA LYS A 28 -4.48 5.13 1.78
C LYS A 28 -4.91 6.55 1.45
N ALA A 29 -3.98 7.48 1.46
CA ALA A 29 -4.18 8.89 1.16
C ALA A 29 -2.87 9.48 0.61
N ASP A 30 -2.95 10.66 0.02
CA ASP A 30 -1.77 11.40 -0.39
C ASP A 30 -0.91 11.78 0.83
N PRO A 31 0.43 11.88 0.69
CA PRO A 31 1.29 12.30 1.78
C PRO A 31 0.87 13.69 2.31
N PRO A 32 0.68 13.87 3.64
CA PRO A 32 0.20 15.11 4.23
C PRO A 32 1.33 16.15 4.37
N VAL A 33 1.88 16.58 3.23
CA VAL A 33 3.02 17.50 3.14
C VAL A 33 2.67 18.72 2.28
N GLY A 34 3.43 19.82 2.43
CA GLY A 34 3.20 21.05 1.68
C GLY A 34 1.81 21.64 1.97
N ASP A 35 1.04 21.92 0.92
CA ASP A 35 -0.32 22.47 1.02
C ASP A 35 -1.35 21.51 1.66
N LEU A 36 -0.98 20.22 1.79
CA LEU A 36 -1.79 19.23 2.52
C LEU A 36 -1.43 19.15 4.01
N ALA A 37 -0.36 19.81 4.46
CA ALA A 37 0.02 19.82 5.86
C ALA A 37 -1.02 20.60 6.68
N PHE A 38 -1.45 20.03 7.81
CA PHE A 38 -2.45 20.63 8.72
C PHE A 38 -3.80 20.94 8.06
N LYS A 39 -4.12 20.25 6.95
CA LYS A 39 -5.42 20.38 6.30
C LYS A 39 -6.45 19.52 7.03
N ASP A 40 -7.46 20.18 7.61
CA ASP A 40 -8.63 19.56 8.23
C ASP A 40 -9.60 18.98 7.20
#